data_AF-A0A0R1U027-F1
#
_entry.id   AF-A0A0R1U027-F1
#
_cell.length_a   1.000
_cell.length_b   1.000
_cell.length_c   1.000
_cell.angle_alpha   90.00
_cell.angle_beta   90.00
_cell.angle_gamma   90.00
#
_symmetry.space_group_name_H-M   'P 1'
#
loop_
_entity.id
_entity.type
_entity.pdbx_description
1 polymer ?
#
loop_
_entity_poly.entity_id
_entity_poly.type
_entity_poly.pdbx_seq_one_letter_code
_entity_poly.pdbx_strand_id
1 'polypeptide(L)'
;MPKDTDYYQHISQLVSTALNDPDIAADQHLVALLRKVDAAAADNQKFYDDRRKFQPTVSLYALEHHNKVPAELLDLLKYVDTPNSWSGF
;
A
#
# COMPACT_ATOMS: atom_id res chain seq x y z
N MET A 1 -4.03 -9.92 -21.03
CA MET A 1 -3.53 -8.97 -20.03
C MET A 1 -4.75 -8.26 -19.48
N PRO A 2 -5.01 -8.26 -18.16
CA PRO A 2 -5.99 -7.34 -17.60
C PRO A 2 -5.58 -5.94 -18.07
N LYS A 3 -6.54 -5.16 -18.56
CA LYS A 3 -6.24 -3.82 -19.08
C LYS A 3 -5.69 -3.01 -17.90
N ASP A 4 -4.74 -2.09 -18.13
CA ASP A 4 -4.14 -1.31 -17.03
C ASP A 4 -5.19 -0.65 -16.12
N THR A 5 -6.38 -0.37 -16.66
CA THR A 5 -7.59 0.03 -15.92
C THR A 5 -8.00 -0.95 -14.80
N ASP A 6 -7.98 -2.26 -15.05
CA ASP A 6 -8.34 -3.30 -14.07
C ASP A 6 -7.32 -3.34 -12.92
N TYR A 7 -6.04 -3.05 -13.23
CA TYR A 7 -4.96 -2.99 -12.24
C TYR A 7 -5.15 -1.83 -11.26
N TYR A 8 -5.33 -0.61 -11.77
CA TYR A 8 -5.49 0.57 -10.91
C TYR A 8 -6.82 0.56 -10.14
N GLN A 9 -7.90 0.07 -10.76
CA GLN A 9 -9.17 -0.12 -10.07
C GLN A 9 -9.06 -1.11 -8.90
N HIS A 10 -8.31 -2.19 -9.07
CA HIS A 10 -8.08 -3.15 -8.01
C HIS A 10 -7.29 -2.55 -6.84
N ILE A 11 -6.27 -1.73 -7.11
CA ILE A 11 -5.53 -1.01 -6.07
C ILE A 11 -6.45 -0.08 -5.28
N SER A 12 -7.29 0.71 -5.96
CA SER A 12 -8.26 1.59 -5.28
C SER A 12 -9.28 0.81 -4.45
N GLN A 13 -9.72 -0.36 -4.90
CA GLN A 13 -10.59 -1.25 -4.12
C GLN A 13 -9.90 -1.76 -2.85
N LEU A 14 -8.64 -2.20 -2.95
CA LEU A 14 -7.85 -2.65 -1.80
C LEU A 14 -7.65 -1.51 -0.81
N VAL A 15 -7.31 -0.31 -1.28
CA VAL A 15 -7.16 0.86 -0.40
C VAL A 15 -8.48 1.22 0.28
N SER A 16 -9.59 1.27 -0.48
CA SER A 16 -10.90 1.58 0.10
C SER A 16 -11.32 0.53 1.13
N THR A 17 -10.99 -0.74 0.91
CA THR A 17 -11.30 -1.83 1.85
C THR A 17 -10.46 -1.70 3.12
N ALA A 18 -9.15 -1.46 2.98
CA ALA A 18 -8.24 -1.23 4.10
C ALA A 18 -8.66 0.00 4.93
N LEU A 19 -9.07 1.10 4.29
CA LEU A 19 -9.51 2.31 4.99
C LEU A 19 -10.86 2.18 5.70
N ASN A 20 -11.65 1.15 5.40
CA ASN A 20 -12.88 0.84 6.12
C ASN A 20 -12.62 0.06 7.42
N ASP A 21 -11.41 -0.49 7.61
CA ASP A 21 -11.00 -1.09 8.88
C ASP A 21 -10.76 0.04 9.91
N PRO A 22 -11.49 0.03 11.06
CA PRO A 22 -11.36 1.09 12.06
C PRO A 22 -9.97 1.15 12.69
N ASP A 23 -9.25 0.03 12.79
CA ASP A 23 -7.90 -0.01 13.34
C ASP A 23 -6.91 0.67 12.38
N ILE A 24 -7.03 0.38 11.08
CA ILE A 24 -6.25 1.07 10.03
C ILE A 24 -6.60 2.55 9.98
N ALA A 25 -7.89 2.90 10.05
CA ALA A 25 -8.35 4.28 10.00
C ALA A 25 -7.86 5.14 11.19
N ALA A 26 -7.54 4.50 12.33
CA ALA A 26 -6.95 5.15 13.49
C ALA A 26 -5.45 5.45 13.31
N ASP A 27 -4.73 4.70 12.48
CA ASP A 27 -3.32 4.94 12.15
C ASP A 27 -3.18 6.01 11.06
N GLN A 28 -2.93 7.25 11.48
CA GLN A 28 -2.76 8.39 10.55
C GLN A 28 -1.58 8.21 9.57
N HIS A 29 -0.53 7.48 9.95
CA HIS A 29 0.62 7.25 9.09
C HIS A 29 0.28 6.26 7.98
N LEU A 30 -0.39 5.15 8.34
CA LEU A 30 -0.86 4.15 7.39
C LEU A 30 -1.93 4.74 6.46
N VAL A 31 -2.90 5.49 6.99
CA VAL A 31 -3.92 6.20 6.19
C VAL A 31 -3.27 7.16 5.19
N ALA A 32 -2.26 7.94 5.62
CA ALA A 32 -1.58 8.86 4.72
C ALA A 32 -0.82 8.15 3.60
N LEU A 33 -0.26 6.96 3.84
CA LEU A 33 0.37 6.14 2.81
C LEU A 33 -0.66 5.54 1.86
N LEU A 34 -1.73 4.95 2.38
CA LEU A 34 -2.83 4.38 1.60
C LEU A 34 -3.44 5.41 0.65
N ARG A 35 -3.68 6.64 1.13
CA ARG A 35 -4.19 7.74 0.29
C ARG A 35 -3.24 8.13 -0.85
N LYS A 36 -1.92 8.02 -0.66
CA LYS A 36 -0.95 8.28 -1.73
C LYS A 36 -0.94 7.18 -2.78
N VAL A 37 -1.10 5.92 -2.34
CA VAL A 37 -1.24 4.78 -3.24
C VAL A 37 -2.50 4.93 -4.10
N ASP A 38 -3.62 5.30 -3.47
CA ASP A 38 -4.89 5.53 -4.18
C ASP A 38 -4.82 6.72 -5.15
N ALA A 39 -4.17 7.83 -4.74
CA ALA A 39 -3.97 8.96 -5.63
C ALA A 39 -3.14 8.59 -6.88
N ALA A 40 -2.07 7.81 -6.70
CA ALA A 40 -1.28 7.32 -7.83
C ALA A 40 -2.12 6.40 -8.74
N ALA A 41 -2.92 5.50 -8.16
CA ALA A 41 -3.79 4.63 -8.93
C ALA A 41 -4.87 5.42 -9.70
N ALA A 42 -5.46 6.45 -9.11
CA ALA A 42 -6.41 7.34 -9.78
C ALA A 42 -5.80 8.05 -10.99
N ASP A 43 -4.51 8.39 -10.93
CA ASP A 43 -3.75 8.97 -12.03
C ASP A 43 -3.22 7.91 -13.03
N ASN A 44 -3.59 6.63 -12.87
CA ASN A 44 -3.06 5.49 -13.62
C ASN A 44 -1.52 5.41 -13.55
N GLN A 45 -0.95 5.70 -12.39
CA GLN A 45 0.47 5.64 -12.09
C GLN A 45 0.77 4.60 -11.01
N LYS A 46 1.93 3.96 -11.11
CA LYS A 46 2.44 3.11 -10.03
C LYS A 46 2.89 3.97 -8.86
N PHE A 47 2.57 3.53 -7.66
CA PHE A 47 3.12 4.15 -6.46
C PHE A 47 4.55 3.64 -6.23
N TYR A 48 5.51 4.56 -6.31
CA TYR A 48 6.92 4.28 -6.03
C TYR A 48 7.25 4.66 -4.58
N ASP A 49 7.56 3.67 -3.77
CA ASP A 49 7.99 3.88 -2.38
C ASP A 49 9.49 4.15 -2.29
N ASP A 50 9.88 5.32 -2.80
CA ASP A 50 11.29 5.77 -2.90
C ASP A 50 12.02 5.80 -1.54
N ARG A 51 11.26 5.93 -0.44
CA ARG A 51 11.82 5.93 0.93
C ARG A 51 11.64 4.63 1.69
N ARG A 52 11.13 3.57 1.03
CA ARG A 52 10.86 2.26 1.63
C ARG A 52 10.04 2.38 2.92
N LYS A 53 9.04 3.26 2.93
CA LYS A 53 8.20 3.54 4.11
C LYS A 53 7.02 2.60 4.24
N PHE A 54 6.50 2.09 3.13
CA PHE A 54 5.28 1.30 3.11
C PHE A 54 5.46 -0.03 3.85
N GLN A 55 6.50 -0.80 3.53
CA GLN A 55 6.78 -2.07 4.21
C GLN A 55 7.06 -1.90 5.72
N PRO A 56 7.90 -0.95 6.18
CA PRO A 56 8.05 -0.67 7.60
C PRO A 56 6.77 -0.22 8.30
N THR A 57 5.93 0.59 7.67
CA THR A 57 4.65 1.00 8.28
C THR A 57 3.71 -0.20 8.42
N VAL A 58 3.60 -1.06 7.41
CA VAL A 58 2.81 -2.31 7.52
C VAL A 58 3.39 -3.24 8.59
N SER A 59 4.71 -3.31 8.70
CA SER A 59 5.39 -4.11 9.73
C SER A 59 5.15 -3.56 11.15
N LEU A 60 5.15 -2.23 11.30
CA LEU A 60 4.86 -1.58 12.57
C LEU A 60 3.41 -1.83 12.99
N TYR A 61 2.46 -1.65 12.06
CA TYR A 61 1.05 -1.99 12.27
C TYR A 61 0.91 -3.45 12.71
N ALA A 62 1.60 -4.39 12.05
CA ALA A 62 1.60 -5.79 12.46
C ALA A 62 2.02 -5.97 13.92
N LEU A 63 3.10 -5.31 14.35
CA LEU A 63 3.61 -5.39 15.73
C LEU A 63 2.60 -4.85 16.75
N GLU A 64 1.96 -3.73 16.43
CA GLU A 64 0.94 -3.10 17.28
C GLU A 64 -0.34 -3.95 17.40
N HIS A 65 -0.66 -4.70 16.34
CA HIS A 65 -1.86 -5.55 16.27
C HIS A 65 -1.56 -7.05 16.46
N HIS A 66 -0.56 -7.41 17.28
CA HIS A 66 -0.22 -8.79 17.64
C HIS A 66 0.09 -9.71 16.45
N ASN A 67 0.86 -9.21 15.49
CA ASN A 67 1.22 -9.84 14.21
C ASN A 67 0.02 -10.15 13.30
N LYS A 68 -1.13 -9.50 13.51
CA LYS A 68 -2.26 -9.57 12.59
C LYS A 68 -2.11 -8.47 11.54
N VAL A 69 -1.96 -8.90 10.29
CA VAL A 69 -1.94 -8.00 9.14
C VAL A 69 -3.16 -8.30 8.28
N PRO A 70 -4.03 -7.31 8.01
CA PRO A 70 -5.11 -7.43 7.05
C PRO A 70 -4.60 -7.86 5.68
N ALA A 71 -5.36 -8.71 5.00
CA ALA A 71 -4.96 -9.28 3.71
C ALA A 71 -4.76 -8.17 2.66
N GLU A 72 -5.54 -7.09 2.76
CA GLU A 72 -5.50 -5.92 1.89
C GLU A 72 -4.14 -5.22 1.95
N LEU A 73 -3.54 -5.08 3.14
CA LEU A 73 -2.20 -4.50 3.28
C LEU A 73 -1.12 -5.41 2.70
N LEU A 74 -1.28 -6.72 2.85
CA LEU A 74 -0.37 -7.72 2.25
C LEU A 74 -0.46 -7.73 0.73
N ASP A 75 -1.67 -7.57 0.19
CA ASP A 75 -1.88 -7.48 -1.25
C ASP A 75 -1.35 -6.16 -1.80
N LEU A 76 -1.58 -5.03 -1.10
CA LEU A 76 -1.02 -3.73 -1.48
C LEU A 76 0.51 -3.71 -1.53
N LEU A 77 1.21 -4.47 -0.67
CA LEU A 77 2.66 -4.62 -0.75
C LEU A 77 3.15 -5.16 -2.10
N LYS A 78 2.33 -5.92 -2.83
CA LYS A 78 2.68 -6.44 -4.17
C LYS A 78 2.59 -5.37 -5.27
N TYR A 79 1.86 -4.28 -5.00
CA TYR A 79 1.60 -3.19 -5.93
C TYR A 79 2.49 -1.97 -5.70
N VAL A 80 3.12 -1.89 -4.53
CA VAL A 80 4.10 -0.85 -4.22
C VAL A 80 5.42 -1.21 -4.87
N ASP A 81 5.82 -0.41 -5.85
CA ASP A 81 7.11 -0.58 -6.52
C ASP A 81 8.17 0.08 -5.64
N THR A 82 9.11 -0.70 -5.15
CA THR A 82 10.26 -0.17 -4.41
C THR A 82 11.39 -0.06 -5.42
N PRO A 83 11.81 1.15 -5.84
CA PRO A 83 12.94 1.25 -6.75
C PRO A 83 14.12 0.54 -6.07
N ASN A 84 14.59 -0.54 -6.71
CA ASN A 84 15.82 -1.21 -6.32
C ASN A 84 16.93 -0.17 -6.45
N SER A 85 17.21 0.51 -5.35
CA SER A 85 18.38 1.38 -5.21
C SER A 85 19.59 0.53 -5.56
N TRP A 86 20.11 0.73 -6.77
CA TRP A 86 21.37 0.19 -7.29
C TRP A 86 21.68 -1.27 -6.92
N SER A 87 21.57 -2.17 -7.90
CA SER A 87 22.49 -3.30 -8.02
C SER A 87 23.91 -2.76 -8.23
N GLY A 88 24.51 -2.26 -7.16
CA GLY A 88 25.95 -2.04 -7.03
C GLY A 88 26.48 -3.14 -6.14
N PHE A 89 26.87 -4.28 -6.75
CA PHE A 89 28.00 -5.15 -6.39
C PHE A 89 28.11 -6.25 -7.47
#